data_AF-A0A945GZ83-F1
#
_entry.id   AF-A0A945GZ83-F1
#
_cell.length_a   1.000
_cell.length_b   1.000
_cell.length_c   1.000
_cell.angle_alpha   90.00
_cell.angle_beta   90.00
_cell.angle_gamma   90.00
#
_symmetry.space_group_name_H-M   'P 1'
#
loop_
_entity.id
_entity.type
_entity.pdbx_description
1 polymer ?
#
loop_
_entity_poly.entity_id
_entity_poly.type
_entity_poly.pdbx_seq_one_letter_code
_entity_poly.pdbx_strand_id
1 'polypeptide(L)'
;MYFPNFFFCGIYFLYLLNDWTFKREKIADWLWWLSKNELFYLAGDCKKDGDCCCRLDLYHNQQLVDTQEKYDELVKSNYTYKRFVPAHTSNKKIAYFNCILLKNGTCQDYSRRPAVCKNFPFSYFLKHSKLPSVCGYTIELKKLNFKIRNKSLQNRIQNMLYLEQERKKSAK
;
A
#
# COMPACT_ATOMS: atom_id res chain seq x y z
N MET A 1 -20.02 22.21 -3.18
CA MET A 1 -20.29 21.98 -1.74
C MET A 1 -19.88 20.53 -1.45
N TYR A 2 -18.64 20.31 -1.01
CA TYR A 2 -18.14 18.96 -0.71
C TYR A 2 -18.54 18.60 0.72
N PHE A 3 -19.53 17.72 0.88
CA PHE A 3 -19.96 17.20 2.17
C PHE A 3 -18.77 16.59 2.93
N PRO A 4 -18.66 16.79 4.25
CA PRO A 4 -17.66 16.07 5.04
C PRO A 4 -17.89 14.57 4.87
N ASN A 5 -16.81 13.82 4.62
CA ASN A 5 -16.92 12.39 4.40
C ASN A 5 -17.41 11.73 5.70
N PHE A 6 -18.71 11.43 5.78
CA PHE A 6 -19.40 10.97 7.00
C PHE A 6 -18.69 9.75 7.61
N PHE A 7 -18.13 8.91 6.75
CA PHE A 7 -17.33 7.78 7.11
C PHE A 7 -16.07 8.15 7.93
N PHE A 8 -15.30 9.16 7.50
CA PHE A 8 -14.12 9.60 8.24
C PHE A 8 -14.48 10.23 9.59
N CYS A 9 -15.58 10.97 9.67
CA CYS A 9 -16.07 11.49 10.96
C CYS A 9 -16.37 10.36 11.95
N GLY A 10 -16.96 9.25 11.48
CA GLY A 10 -17.17 8.05 12.29
C GLY A 10 -15.86 7.43 12.79
N ILE A 11 -14.88 7.24 11.90
CA ILE A 11 -13.55 6.72 12.27
C ILE A 11 -12.86 7.66 13.27
N TYR A 12 -12.96 8.97 13.07
CA TYR A 12 -12.38 9.97 13.96
C TYR A 12 -13.03 9.96 15.36
N PHE A 13 -14.36 9.78 15.44
CA PHE A 13 -15.05 9.59 16.71
C PHE A 13 -14.54 8.34 17.45
N LEU A 14 -14.37 7.22 16.74
CA LEU A 14 -13.80 6.00 17.33
C LEU A 14 -12.36 6.20 17.83
N TYR A 15 -11.57 7.03 17.16
CA TYR A 15 -10.24 7.44 17.65
C TYR A 15 -10.32 8.17 18.99
N LEU A 16 -11.24 9.15 19.09
CA LEU A 16 -11.46 9.89 20.33
C LEU A 16 -11.95 8.97 21.46
N LEU A 17 -12.87 8.05 21.13
CA LEU A 17 -13.38 7.08 22.08
C LEU A 17 -12.27 6.14 22.57
N ASN A 18 -11.47 5.57 21.66
CA ASN A 18 -10.35 4.69 22.02
C ASN A 18 -9.35 5.40 22.93
N ASP A 19 -8.93 6.62 22.60
CA ASP A 19 -7.95 7.35 23.41
C ASP A 19 -8.51 7.77 24.78
N TRP A 20 -9.83 8.00 24.86
CA TRP A 20 -10.50 8.36 26.11
C TRP A 20 -10.69 7.16 27.04
N THR A 21 -11.20 6.03 26.53
CA THR A 21 -11.63 4.89 27.37
C THR A 21 -10.67 3.70 27.35
N PHE A 22 -10.29 3.21 26.17
CA PHE A 22 -9.66 1.89 26.03
C PHE A 22 -8.13 1.95 25.97
N LYS A 23 -7.58 3.04 25.41
CA LYS A 23 -6.15 3.29 25.16
C LYS A 23 -5.42 2.10 24.55
N ARG A 24 -6.08 1.40 23.60
CA ARG A 24 -5.51 0.20 22.97
C ARG A 24 -4.84 0.54 21.64
N GLU A 25 -3.55 0.23 21.53
CA GLU A 25 -2.77 0.41 20.30
C GLU A 25 -3.34 -0.40 19.12
N LYS A 26 -3.78 -1.64 19.35
CA LYS A 26 -4.37 -2.46 18.27
C LYS A 26 -5.61 -1.83 17.63
N ILE A 27 -6.42 -1.15 18.42
CA ILE A 27 -7.60 -0.43 17.91
C ILE A 27 -7.14 0.81 17.14
N ALA A 28 -6.16 1.55 17.67
CA ALA A 28 -5.57 2.71 17.00
C ALA A 28 -4.92 2.35 15.65
N ASP A 29 -4.26 1.18 15.55
CA ASP A 29 -3.68 0.67 14.30
C ASP A 29 -4.75 0.26 13.29
N TRP A 30 -5.83 -0.36 13.73
CA TRP A 30 -6.96 -0.71 12.88
C TRP A 30 -7.69 0.53 12.35
N LEU A 31 -7.97 1.51 13.24
CA LEU A 31 -8.55 2.79 12.84
C LEU A 31 -7.60 3.58 11.92
N TRP A 32 -6.28 3.46 12.13
CA TRP A 32 -5.28 4.07 11.25
C TRP A 32 -5.37 3.49 9.85
N TRP A 33 -5.44 2.17 9.74
CA TRP A 33 -5.58 1.47 8.47
C TRP A 33 -6.80 1.97 7.68
N LEU A 34 -7.95 2.14 8.34
CA LEU A 34 -9.16 2.71 7.74
C LEU A 34 -8.99 4.19 7.35
N SER A 35 -8.38 4.98 8.22
CA SER A 35 -8.21 6.42 8.03
C SER A 35 -7.35 6.76 6.82
N LYS A 36 -6.39 5.90 6.44
CA LYS A 36 -5.47 6.19 5.33
C LYS A 36 -6.17 6.46 4.00
N ASN A 37 -7.18 5.64 3.67
CA ASN A 37 -7.97 5.81 2.45
C ASN A 37 -8.74 7.13 2.44
N GLU A 38 -9.16 7.57 3.61
CA GLU A 38 -9.94 8.79 3.77
C GLU A 38 -9.07 10.03 3.77
N LEU A 39 -7.90 9.96 4.40
CA LEU A 39 -7.01 11.08 4.64
C LEU A 39 -6.04 11.36 3.50
N PHE A 40 -5.63 10.34 2.75
CA PHE A 40 -4.58 10.48 1.76
C PHE A 40 -5.04 10.10 0.36
N TYR A 41 -4.39 10.69 -0.63
CA TYR A 41 -4.44 10.26 -2.01
C TYR A 41 -3.02 10.16 -2.54
N LEU A 42 -2.86 9.41 -3.63
CA LEU A 42 -1.59 9.32 -4.33
C LEU A 42 -1.65 10.22 -5.56
N ALA A 43 -0.77 11.21 -5.60
CA ALA A 43 -0.60 12.12 -6.72
C ALA A 43 0.58 11.66 -7.61
N GLY A 44 0.62 12.13 -8.86
CA GLY A 44 1.66 11.79 -9.83
C GLY A 44 1.31 10.56 -10.67
N ASP A 45 2.32 10.05 -11.37
CA ASP A 45 2.14 9.04 -12.42
C ASP A 45 3.20 7.94 -12.36
N CYS A 46 2.86 6.79 -12.95
CA CYS A 46 3.81 5.69 -13.10
C CYS A 46 4.97 6.10 -14.03
N LYS A 47 6.20 6.07 -13.51
CA LYS A 47 7.44 6.33 -14.27
C LYS A 47 7.83 5.21 -15.24
N LYS A 48 7.14 4.06 -15.19
CA LYS A 48 7.46 2.85 -15.97
C LYS A 48 8.91 2.36 -15.77
N ASP A 49 9.47 2.63 -14.59
CA ASP A 49 10.82 2.24 -14.13
C ASP A 49 10.95 0.76 -13.72
N GLY A 50 9.81 0.07 -13.58
CA GLY A 50 9.77 -1.37 -13.35
C GLY A 50 10.15 -1.80 -11.94
N ASP A 51 10.37 -0.88 -11.00
CA ASP A 51 10.68 -1.22 -9.60
C ASP A 51 9.53 -2.04 -8.97
N CYS A 52 8.29 -1.68 -9.33
CA CYS A 52 7.08 -2.40 -8.95
C CYS A 52 6.98 -3.83 -9.53
N CYS A 53 7.86 -4.21 -10.45
CA CYS A 53 7.90 -5.55 -11.03
C CYS A 53 8.89 -6.48 -10.29
N CYS A 54 9.64 -5.95 -9.32
CA CYS A 54 10.67 -6.66 -8.57
C CYS A 54 10.25 -6.86 -7.11
N ARG A 55 10.69 -7.97 -6.51
CA ARG A 55 10.52 -8.25 -5.07
C ARG A 55 9.09 -8.02 -4.53
N LEU A 56 8.11 -8.51 -5.28
CA LEU A 56 6.70 -8.40 -5.00
C LEU A 56 6.25 -9.38 -3.91
N ASP A 57 5.37 -8.94 -3.02
CA ASP A 57 4.52 -9.82 -2.21
C ASP A 57 3.21 -10.06 -2.96
N LEU A 58 2.83 -11.32 -3.17
CA LEU A 58 1.52 -11.68 -3.70
C LEU A 58 0.59 -12.17 -2.59
N TYR A 59 -0.68 -11.80 -2.71
CA TYR A 59 -1.73 -12.20 -1.79
C TYR A 59 -2.87 -12.88 -2.54
N HIS A 60 -3.36 -13.98 -1.99
CA HIS A 60 -4.54 -14.69 -2.45
C HIS A 60 -5.45 -14.94 -1.24
N ASN A 61 -6.73 -14.55 -1.33
CA ASN A 61 -7.69 -14.66 -0.23
C ASN A 61 -7.18 -14.06 1.11
N GLN A 62 -6.57 -12.87 1.03
CA GLN A 62 -5.97 -12.15 2.17
C GLN A 62 -4.78 -12.85 2.83
N GLN A 63 -4.33 -13.99 2.30
CA GLN A 63 -3.15 -14.70 2.77
C GLN A 63 -1.95 -14.42 1.88
N LEU A 64 -0.78 -14.30 2.50
CA LEU A 64 0.48 -14.21 1.77
C LEU A 64 0.72 -15.53 1.02
N VAL A 65 1.12 -15.42 -0.25
CA VAL A 65 1.53 -16.54 -1.09
C VAL A 65 3.01 -16.83 -0.84
N ASP A 66 3.27 -17.62 0.20
CA ASP A 66 4.62 -17.94 0.70
C ASP A 66 5.02 -19.42 0.46
N THR A 67 4.16 -20.21 -0.18
CA THR A 67 4.41 -21.60 -0.56
C THR A 67 4.04 -21.87 -2.01
N GLN A 68 4.62 -22.92 -2.60
CA GLN A 68 4.36 -23.29 -3.99
C GLN A 68 2.89 -23.68 -4.20
N GLU A 69 2.26 -24.36 -3.24
CA GLU A 69 0.86 -24.78 -3.33
C GLU A 69 -0.07 -23.58 -3.46
N LYS A 70 0.13 -22.55 -2.62
CA LYS A 70 -0.64 -21.30 -2.68
C LYS A 70 -0.44 -20.56 -4.00
N TYR A 71 0.78 -20.62 -4.55
CA TYR A 71 1.07 -19.99 -5.84
C TYR A 71 0.37 -20.72 -6.98
N ASP A 72 0.37 -22.06 -6.96
CA ASP A 72 -0.33 -22.87 -7.95
C ASP A 72 -1.84 -22.62 -7.89
N GLU A 73 -2.43 -22.46 -6.70
CA GLU A 73 -3.83 -22.06 -6.53
C GLU A 73 -4.11 -20.67 -7.11
N LEU A 74 -3.24 -19.69 -6.86
CA LEU A 74 -3.36 -18.34 -7.42
C LEU A 74 -3.28 -18.34 -8.96
N VAL A 75 -2.37 -19.13 -9.53
CA VAL A 75 -2.23 -19.25 -10.99
C VAL A 75 -3.42 -19.98 -11.60
N LYS A 76 -3.96 -20.99 -10.91
CA LYS A 76 -5.20 -21.69 -11.32
C LYS A 76 -6.40 -20.74 -11.30
N SER A 77 -6.53 -19.89 -10.29
CA SER A 77 -7.64 -18.93 -10.21
C SER A 77 -7.51 -17.80 -11.23
N ASN A 78 -6.29 -17.38 -11.56
CA ASN A 78 -6.04 -16.43 -12.62
C ASN A 78 -4.65 -16.63 -13.26
N TYR A 79 -4.65 -17.15 -14.48
CA TYR A 79 -3.42 -17.48 -15.22
C TYR A 79 -2.48 -16.29 -15.45
N THR A 80 -2.97 -15.05 -15.40
CA THR A 80 -2.11 -13.86 -15.57
C THR A 80 -1.02 -13.77 -14.49
N TYR A 81 -1.20 -14.40 -13.33
CA TYR A 81 -0.21 -14.44 -12.26
C TYR A 81 1.00 -15.33 -12.55
N LYS A 82 0.94 -16.20 -13.58
CA LYS A 82 2.10 -17.00 -14.02
C LYS A 82 3.30 -16.14 -14.45
N ARG A 83 3.07 -14.86 -14.75
CA ARG A 83 4.14 -13.89 -15.05
C ARG A 83 5.05 -13.60 -13.85
N PHE A 84 4.62 -13.91 -12.62
CA PHE A 84 5.38 -13.68 -11.40
C PHE A 84 6.12 -14.95 -11.00
N VAL A 85 7.44 -14.95 -11.14
CA VAL A 85 8.29 -16.10 -10.79
C VAL A 85 8.71 -16.00 -9.33
N PRO A 86 8.49 -17.05 -8.52
CA PRO A 86 8.89 -17.06 -7.11
C PRO A 86 10.41 -17.16 -6.95
N ALA A 87 10.95 -16.31 -6.08
CA ALA A 87 12.29 -16.46 -5.53
C ALA A 87 12.18 -17.15 -4.16
N HIS A 88 12.95 -18.21 -3.96
CA HIS A 88 12.86 -19.02 -2.75
C HIS A 88 13.96 -18.67 -1.74
N THR A 89 13.62 -18.76 -0.47
CA THR A 89 14.59 -18.81 0.64
C THR A 89 15.27 -20.18 0.71
N SER A 90 16.32 -20.29 1.52
CA SER A 90 17.02 -21.56 1.78
C SER A 90 16.11 -22.68 2.31
N ASN A 91 15.05 -22.34 3.04
CA ASN A 91 14.05 -23.30 3.54
C ASN A 91 12.89 -23.58 2.57
N LYS A 92 13.07 -23.29 1.26
CA LYS A 92 12.07 -23.52 0.19
C LYS A 92 10.76 -22.73 0.34
N LYS A 93 10.69 -21.72 1.20
CA LYS A 93 9.57 -20.78 1.21
C LYS A 93 9.74 -19.75 0.10
N ILE A 94 8.63 -19.23 -0.41
CA ILE A 94 8.68 -18.12 -1.37
C ILE A 94 8.97 -16.84 -0.58
N ALA A 95 10.10 -16.20 -0.89
CA ALA A 95 10.52 -14.96 -0.27
C ALA A 95 9.81 -13.74 -0.90
N TYR A 96 9.75 -13.73 -2.23
CA TYR A 96 9.18 -12.67 -3.05
C TYR A 96 9.02 -13.15 -4.49
N PHE A 97 8.36 -12.34 -5.31
CA PHE A 97 8.18 -12.61 -6.74
C PHE A 97 8.85 -11.57 -7.62
N ASN A 98 9.30 -11.98 -8.80
CA ASN A 98 9.74 -11.09 -9.87
C ASN A 98 8.88 -11.29 -11.12
N CYS A 99 8.51 -10.21 -11.80
CA CYS A 99 7.73 -10.29 -13.02
C CYS A 99 8.65 -10.54 -14.24
N ILE A 100 8.41 -11.62 -14.99
CA ILE A 100 9.18 -11.95 -16.20
C ILE A 100 8.97 -10.98 -17.36
N LEU A 101 7.94 -10.14 -17.28
CA LEU A 101 7.62 -9.14 -18.30
C LEU A 101 8.37 -7.82 -18.08
N LEU A 102 9.25 -7.75 -17.09
CA LEU A 102 10.19 -6.65 -16.94
C LEU A 102 11.38 -6.89 -17.88
N LYS A 103 11.58 -5.99 -18.86
CA LYS A 103 12.78 -5.96 -19.72
C LYS A 103 13.34 -4.56 -19.79
N ASN A 104 14.66 -4.41 -19.67
CA ASN A 104 15.36 -3.13 -19.72
C ASN A 104 14.74 -2.05 -18.80
N GLY A 105 14.28 -2.45 -17.60
CA GLY A 105 13.64 -1.53 -16.66
C GLY A 105 12.21 -1.12 -17.03
N THR A 106 11.54 -1.77 -17.98
CA THR A 106 10.17 -1.42 -18.39
C THR A 106 9.28 -2.65 -18.56
N CYS A 107 8.02 -2.52 -18.12
CA CYS A 107 7.01 -3.56 -18.28
C CYS A 107 6.58 -3.68 -19.75
N GLN A 108 6.79 -4.85 -20.33
CA GLN A 108 6.50 -5.13 -21.76
C GLN A 108 5.01 -5.39 -22.06
N ASP A 109 4.18 -5.56 -21.03
CA ASP A 109 2.75 -5.90 -21.16
C ASP A 109 1.89 -4.98 -20.30
N TYR A 110 2.10 -3.67 -20.46
CA TYR A 110 1.49 -2.65 -19.60
C TYR A 110 -0.04 -2.62 -19.70
N SER A 111 -0.63 -2.89 -20.87
CA SER A 111 -2.08 -2.84 -21.09
C SER A 111 -2.82 -4.00 -20.42
N ARG A 112 -2.24 -5.20 -20.39
CA ARG A 112 -2.84 -6.43 -19.82
C ARG A 112 -2.30 -6.76 -18.43
N ARG A 113 -1.88 -5.73 -17.68
CA ARG A 113 -1.41 -5.89 -16.30
C ARG A 113 -2.50 -6.49 -15.39
N PRO A 114 -2.14 -7.43 -14.49
CA PRO A 114 -3.07 -7.98 -13.52
C PRO A 114 -3.47 -6.93 -12.47
N ALA A 115 -4.52 -7.21 -11.70
CA ALA A 115 -5.08 -6.28 -10.71
C ALA A 115 -4.01 -5.80 -9.70
N VAL A 116 -3.12 -6.68 -9.25
CA VAL A 116 -2.02 -6.31 -8.34
C VAL A 116 -1.13 -5.20 -8.90
N CYS A 117 -0.84 -5.23 -10.20
CA CYS A 117 -0.04 -4.21 -10.88
C CYS A 117 -0.82 -2.93 -11.18
N LYS A 118 -2.13 -3.04 -11.46
CA LYS A 118 -3.01 -1.88 -11.71
C LYS A 118 -3.28 -1.09 -10.43
N ASN A 119 -3.42 -1.78 -9.31
CA ASN A 119 -3.65 -1.18 -8.00
C ASN A 119 -2.36 -0.68 -7.34
N PHE A 120 -1.20 -0.91 -7.96
CA PHE A 120 0.06 -0.38 -7.49
C PHE A 120 0.19 1.11 -7.88
N PRO A 121 0.69 1.98 -6.98
CA PRO A 121 1.25 1.68 -5.66
C PRO A 121 0.25 1.79 -4.50
N PHE A 122 -1.04 2.01 -4.78
CA PHE A 122 -2.06 2.18 -3.74
C PHE A 122 -2.18 1.00 -2.78
N SER A 123 -2.16 -0.24 -3.31
CA SER A 123 -2.14 -1.46 -2.50
C SER A 123 -0.92 -1.54 -1.56
N TYR A 124 0.25 -1.17 -2.07
CA TYR A 124 1.50 -1.11 -1.29
C TYR A 124 1.43 -0.05 -0.19
N PHE A 125 0.94 1.15 -0.53
CA PHE A 125 0.73 2.25 0.41
C PHE A 125 -0.22 1.85 1.56
N LEU A 126 -1.35 1.20 1.26
CA LEU A 126 -2.28 0.78 2.29
C LEU A 126 -1.72 -0.26 3.25
N LYS A 127 -0.81 -1.11 2.78
CA LYS A 127 -0.18 -2.11 3.63
C LYS A 127 1.00 -1.54 4.43
N HIS A 128 1.90 -0.81 3.76
CA HIS A 128 3.18 -0.40 4.34
C HIS A 128 3.21 1.05 4.84
N SER A 129 2.16 1.83 4.60
CA SER A 129 2.08 3.27 4.94
C SER A 129 3.22 4.11 4.34
N LYS A 130 3.83 3.62 3.26
CA LYS A 130 4.91 4.27 2.51
C LYS A 130 4.85 3.85 1.04
N LEU A 131 5.54 4.57 0.18
CA LEU A 131 5.80 4.19 -1.20
C LEU A 131 7.19 3.55 -1.33
N PRO A 132 7.46 2.77 -2.40
CA PRO A 132 8.81 2.35 -2.74
C PRO A 132 9.75 3.56 -2.89
N SER A 133 11.05 3.34 -2.66
CA SER A 133 12.07 4.39 -2.75
C SER A 133 12.01 5.10 -4.09
N VAL A 134 11.98 4.32 -5.19
CA VAL A 134 11.84 4.82 -6.55
C VAL A 134 10.39 4.60 -6.99
N CYS A 135 9.58 5.65 -6.88
CA CYS A 135 8.19 5.64 -7.32
C CYS A 135 7.83 7.03 -7.86
N GLY A 136 7.13 7.07 -8.99
CA GLY A 136 6.64 8.31 -9.59
C GLY A 136 5.43 8.93 -8.88
N TYR A 137 4.80 8.18 -7.99
CA TYR A 137 3.72 8.67 -7.15
C TYR A 137 4.25 9.32 -5.87
N THR A 138 3.41 10.16 -5.28
CA THR A 138 3.65 10.82 -4.00
C THR A 138 2.44 10.77 -3.11
N ILE A 139 2.66 10.61 -1.79
CA ILE A 139 1.58 10.61 -0.81
C ILE A 139 1.19 12.07 -0.50
N GLU A 140 -0.08 12.41 -0.67
CA GLU A 140 -0.60 13.74 -0.35
C GLU A 140 -1.81 13.67 0.58
N LEU A 141 -1.88 14.64 1.51
CA LEU A 141 -2.98 14.77 2.44
C LEU A 141 -4.16 15.45 1.75
N LYS A 142 -5.34 14.84 1.80
CA LYS A 142 -6.58 15.45 1.31
C LYS A 142 -6.91 16.69 2.14
N LYS A 143 -7.51 17.70 1.49
CA LYS A 143 -8.10 18.83 2.20
C LYS A 143 -9.25 18.33 3.08
N LEU A 144 -9.14 18.59 4.38
CA LEU A 144 -10.19 18.32 5.35
C LEU A 144 -10.95 19.61 5.65
N ASN A 145 -12.26 19.50 5.79
CA ASN A 145 -13.13 20.61 6.18
C ASN A 145 -13.10 20.91 7.68
N PHE A 146 -12.36 20.13 8.46
CA PHE A 146 -12.22 20.29 9.90
C PHE A 146 -10.80 19.99 10.36
N LYS A 147 -10.44 20.52 11.53
CA LYS A 147 -9.13 20.30 12.13
C LYS A 147 -9.14 19.03 12.99
N ILE A 148 -8.28 18.09 12.67
CA ILE A 148 -7.99 16.94 13.54
C ILE A 148 -7.32 17.47 14.81
N ARG A 149 -7.89 17.18 15.99
CA ARG A 149 -7.36 17.60 17.31
C ARG A 149 -6.74 16.46 18.11
N ASN A 150 -7.05 15.22 17.76
CA ASN A 150 -6.48 14.05 18.41
C ASN A 150 -4.96 13.97 18.17
N LYS A 151 -4.16 13.99 19.23
CA LYS A 151 -2.68 13.99 19.15
C LYS A 151 -2.13 12.70 18.55
N SER A 152 -2.70 11.53 18.89
CA SER A 152 -2.26 10.23 18.36
C SER A 152 -2.38 10.18 16.84
N LEU A 153 -3.54 10.58 16.30
CA LEU A 153 -3.78 10.64 14.87
C LEU A 153 -2.92 11.72 14.18
N GLN A 154 -2.75 12.90 14.79
CA GLN A 154 -1.85 13.94 14.27
C GLN A 154 -0.41 13.42 14.13
N ASN A 155 0.11 12.75 15.15
CA ASN A 155 1.46 12.19 15.13
C ASN A 155 1.62 11.15 14.00
N ARG A 156 0.61 10.28 13.79
CA ARG A 156 0.63 9.29 12.71
C ARG A 156 0.63 9.94 11.32
N ILE A 157 -0.18 10.99 11.13
CA ILE A 157 -0.19 11.77 9.89
C ILE A 157 1.15 12.47 9.67
N GLN A 158 1.68 13.16 10.67
CA GLN A 158 2.96 13.88 10.57
C GLN A 158 4.11 12.93 10.27
N ASN A 159 4.18 11.78 10.95
CA ASN A 159 5.21 10.78 10.69
C ASN A 159 5.17 10.29 9.24
N MET A 160 3.98 9.97 8.71
CA MET A 160 3.84 9.56 7.31
C MET A 160 4.32 10.65 6.34
N LEU A 161 3.92 11.90 6.55
CA LEU A 161 4.33 13.02 5.70
C LEU A 161 5.84 13.28 5.80
N TYR A 162 6.43 13.13 6.98
CA TYR A 162 7.87 13.21 7.20
C TYR A 162 8.62 12.11 6.44
N LEU A 163 8.18 10.85 6.55
CA LEU A 163 8.80 9.73 5.83
C LEU A 163 8.73 9.91 4.30
N GLU A 164 7.62 10.47 3.80
CA GLU A 164 7.47 10.80 2.38
C GLU A 164 8.42 11.93 1.95
N GLN A 165 8.64 12.94 2.80
CA GLN A 165 9.63 14.00 2.53
C GLN A 165 11.05 13.46 2.49
N GLU A 166 11.43 12.63 3.45
CA GLU A 166 12.74 11.98 3.49
C GLU A 166 12.97 11.11 2.25
N ARG A 167 11.97 10.31 1.85
CA ARG A 167 12.01 9.52 0.62
C ARG A 167 12.27 10.39 -0.61
N LYS A 168 11.60 11.54 -0.72
CA LYS A 168 11.77 12.48 -1.84
C LYS A 168 13.17 13.10 -1.87
N LYS A 169 13.81 13.30 -0.71
CA LYS A 169 15.19 13.79 -0.63
C LYS A 169 16.18 12.72 -1.07
N SER A 170 16.01 11.47 -0.64
CA SER A 170 16.90 10.36 -1.04
C SER A 170 16.78 9.96 -2.52
N ALA A 171 15.71 10.36 -3.20
CA ALA A 171 15.47 10.05 -4.61
C ALA A 171 15.97 11.13 -5.59
N LYS A 172 16.51 12.24 -5.09
CA LYS A 172 17.19 13.29 -5.85
C LYS A 172 18.70 13.09 -5.78
#